data_AF-A0A351PTM7-F1
#
_entry.id   AF-A0A351PTM7-F1
#
_cell.length_a   1.000
_cell.length_b   1.000
_cell.length_c   1.000
_cell.angle_alpha   90.00
_cell.angle_beta   90.00
_cell.angle_gamma   90.00
#
_symmetry.space_group_name_H-M   'P 1'
#
loop_
_entity.id
_entity.type
_entity.pdbx_description
1 polymer ?
#
loop_
_entity_poly.entity_id
_entity_poly.type
_entity_poly.pdbx_seq_one_letter_code
_entity_poly.pdbx_strand_id
1 'polypeptide(L)'
;KVRGYNVDIGVVVINEVDKNGKKIRKQLEVDFVCNKGSKRFYIQSAYALPDKEKMEQEQRSLVNTGDGFKKIIITKDAVAPLYNDEGILVMSVYDFLLNPDSMEI
;
A
#
# COMPACT_ATOMS: atom_id res chain seq x y z
N LYS A 1 -7.16 16.84 -13.68
CA LYS A 1 -6.98 15.76 -12.67
C LYS A 1 -7.03 14.43 -13.40
N VAL A 2 -5.98 13.62 -13.30
CA VAL A 2 -5.92 12.28 -13.91
C VAL A 2 -6.70 11.30 -13.01
N ARG A 3 -7.59 10.47 -13.57
CA ARG A 3 -8.48 9.46 -12.90
C ARG A 3 -9.56 9.94 -11.91
N GLY A 4 -9.52 11.20 -11.47
CA GLY A 4 -10.61 11.86 -10.73
C GLY A 4 -10.72 11.48 -9.25
N TYR A 5 -9.63 11.02 -8.64
CA TYR A 5 -9.52 10.77 -7.20
C TYR A 5 -9.15 12.06 -6.44
N ASN A 6 -9.59 12.16 -5.18
CA ASN A 6 -8.95 13.00 -4.18
C ASN A 6 -7.81 12.22 -3.53
N VAL A 7 -6.63 12.81 -3.42
CA VAL A 7 -5.41 12.11 -3.00
C VAL A 7 -4.78 12.84 -1.82
N ASP A 8 -4.55 12.10 -0.74
CA ASP A 8 -3.95 12.58 0.51
C ASP A 8 -2.83 11.62 0.94
N ILE A 9 -2.04 11.99 1.95
CA ILE A 9 -1.10 11.08 2.63
C ILE A 9 -1.83 10.44 3.81
N GLY A 10 -1.69 9.12 3.97
CA GLY A 10 -2.32 8.36 5.05
C GLY A 10 -1.39 8.20 6.25
N VAL A 11 -1.95 8.20 7.46
CA VAL A 11 -1.19 7.85 8.68
C VAL A 11 -1.93 6.75 9.43
N VAL A 12 -1.23 5.65 9.68
CA VAL A 12 -1.69 4.51 10.46
C VAL A 12 -0.93 4.47 11.77
N VAL A 13 -1.64 4.26 12.87
CA VAL A 13 -1.05 4.16 14.19
C VAL A 13 -0.98 2.70 14.59
N ILE A 14 0.22 2.23 14.95
CA ILE A 14 0.44 0.89 15.48
C ILE A 14 0.96 0.95 16.92
N ASN A 15 0.65 -0.09 17.69
CA ASN A 15 1.21 -0.32 19.02
C ASN A 15 2.19 -1.48 18.94
N GLU A 16 3.42 -1.27 19.41
CA GLU A 16 4.46 -2.31 19.45
C GLU A 16 5.05 -2.42 20.84
N VAL A 17 5.77 -3.50 21.08
CA VAL A 17 6.60 -3.67 22.28
C VAL A 17 8.05 -3.51 21.84
N ASP A 18 8.78 -2.61 22.49
CA ASP A 18 10.20 -2.43 22.21
C ASP A 18 11.04 -3.57 22.81
N LYS A 19 12.36 -3.54 22.54
CA LYS A 19 13.31 -4.55 23.04
C LYS A 19 13.36 -4.64 24.58
N ASN A 20 12.86 -3.63 25.29
CA ASN A 20 12.84 -3.54 26.75
C ASN A 20 11.47 -3.92 27.34
N GLY A 21 10.52 -4.40 26.54
CA GLY A 21 9.19 -4.76 26.99
C GLY A 21 8.23 -3.56 27.13
N LYS A 22 8.62 -2.35 26.71
CA LYS A 22 7.78 -1.17 26.82
C LYS A 22 6.85 -1.05 25.61
N LYS A 23 5.56 -0.81 25.87
CA LYS A 23 4.59 -0.48 24.81
C LYS A 23 4.90 0.91 24.22
N ILE A 24 5.11 0.95 22.91
CA ILE A 24 5.37 2.16 22.14
C ILE A 24 4.30 2.33 21.06
N ARG A 25 3.92 3.58 20.81
CA ARG A 25 3.00 3.96 19.75
C ARG A 25 3.82 4.52 18.59
N LYS A 26 3.67 3.95 17.39
CA LYS A 26 4.34 4.40 16.17
C LYS A 26 3.31 4.87 15.14
N GLN A 27 3.70 5.83 14.33
CA GLN A 27 2.98 6.26 13.15
C GLN A 27 3.69 5.70 11.93
N LEU A 28 2.93 5.08 11.04
CA LEU A 28 3.38 4.62 9.73
C LEU A 28 2.63 5.43 8.69
N GLU A 29 3.35 5.86 7.65
CA GLU A 29 2.75 6.59 6.54
C GLU A 29 2.33 5.62 5.43
N VAL A 30 1.25 5.97 4.74
CA VAL A 30 0.86 5.40 3.45
C VAL A 30 1.06 6.51 2.43
N ASP A 31 1.87 6.25 1.40
CA ASP A 31 2.27 7.28 0.42
C ASP A 31 1.05 8.00 -0.19
N PHE A 32 0.01 7.23 -0.57
CA PHE A 32 -1.21 7.77 -1.15
C PHE A 32 -2.49 7.11 -0.64
N VAL A 33 -3.45 7.92 -0.23
CA VAL A 33 -4.84 7.55 0.05
C VAL A 33 -5.72 8.19 -1.02
N CYS A 34 -6.23 7.37 -1.93
CA CYS A 34 -7.04 7.81 -3.05
C CYS A 34 -8.52 7.59 -2.76
N ASN A 35 -9.31 8.66 -2.69
CA ASN A 35 -10.75 8.62 -2.39
C ASN A 35 -11.59 9.06 -3.60
N LYS A 36 -12.65 8.32 -3.92
CA LYS A 36 -13.65 8.69 -4.95
C LYS A 36 -15.01 8.06 -4.64
N GLY A 37 -15.95 8.87 -4.12
CA GLY A 37 -17.24 8.36 -3.66
C GLY A 37 -17.07 7.31 -2.57
N SER A 38 -17.61 6.12 -2.77
CA SER A 38 -17.43 4.96 -1.87
C SER A 38 -16.12 4.20 -2.06
N LYS A 39 -15.32 4.54 -3.09
CA LYS A 39 -14.04 3.88 -3.35
C LYS A 39 -12.92 4.55 -2.56
N ARG A 40 -12.09 3.72 -1.92
CA ARG A 40 -10.82 4.11 -1.31
C ARG A 40 -9.74 3.11 -1.70
N PHE A 41 -8.56 3.62 -2.03
CA PHE A 41 -7.36 2.83 -2.28
C PHE A 41 -6.22 3.36 -1.40
N TYR A 42 -5.46 2.44 -0.81
CA TYR A 42 -4.19 2.74 -0.16
C TYR A 42 -3.06 2.27 -1.08
N ILE A 43 -2.14 3.16 -1.43
CA ILE A 43 -1.07 2.85 -2.37
C ILE A 43 0.27 3.15 -1.71
N GLN A 44 1.18 2.17 -1.76
CA GLN A 44 2.58 2.31 -1.40
C GLN A 44 3.45 2.15 -2.64
N SER A 45 4.48 2.98 -2.78
CA SER A 45 5.48 2.85 -3.84
C SER A 45 6.76 2.23 -3.30
N ALA A 46 7.32 1.25 -4.02
CA ALA A 46 8.57 0.60 -3.64
C ALA A 46 9.45 0.42 -4.88
N TYR A 47 10.73 0.80 -4.81
CA TYR A 47 11.63 0.65 -5.96
C TYR A 47 11.78 -0.82 -6.38
N ALA A 48 11.96 -1.73 -5.40
CA ALA A 48 12.07 -3.16 -5.60
C ALA A 48 11.59 -3.93 -4.36
N LEU A 49 11.15 -5.17 -4.57
CA LEU A 49 10.76 -6.12 -3.53
C LEU A 49 11.64 -7.39 -3.67
N PRO A 50 12.94 -7.32 -3.35
CA PRO A 50 13.90 -8.40 -3.61
C PRO A 50 13.69 -9.61 -2.70
N ASP A 51 13.09 -9.41 -1.52
CA ASP A 51 12.91 -10.43 -0.50
C ASP A 51 11.64 -10.19 0.33
N LYS A 52 11.33 -11.18 1.18
CA LYS A 52 10.16 -11.16 2.07
C LYS A 52 10.26 -10.09 3.14
N GLU A 53 11.44 -9.79 3.65
CA GLU A 53 11.63 -8.77 4.68
C GLU A 53 11.29 -7.37 4.12
N LYS A 54 11.73 -7.09 2.90
CA LYS A 54 11.41 -5.84 2.21
C LYS A 54 9.92 -5.76 1.87
N MET A 55 9.30 -6.86 1.44
CA MET A 55 7.84 -6.93 1.28
C MET A 55 7.11 -6.60 2.58
N GLU A 56 7.48 -7.25 3.68
CA GLU A 56 6.90 -7.02 5.01
C GLU A 56 7.10 -5.58 5.49
N GLN A 57 8.25 -4.98 5.20
CA GLN A 57 8.54 -3.58 5.51
C GLN A 57 7.63 -2.63 4.73
N GLU A 58 7.56 -2.78 3.40
CA GLU A 58 6.80 -1.86 2.53
C GLU A 58 5.28 -1.99 2.74
N GLN A 59 4.78 -3.21 2.96
CA GLN A 59 3.34 -3.44 3.14
C GLN A 59 2.82 -3.11 4.53
N ARG A 60 3.72 -2.81 5.49
CA ARG A 60 3.39 -2.73 6.91
C ARG A 60 2.31 -1.71 7.23
N SER A 61 2.37 -0.53 6.62
CA SER A 61 1.35 0.51 6.80
C SER A 61 0.00 0.06 6.23
N LEU A 62 0.01 -0.61 5.07
CA LEU A 62 -1.17 -1.12 4.38
C LEU A 62 -1.88 -2.21 5.20
N VAL A 63 -1.16 -3.21 5.71
CA VAL A 63 -1.74 -4.29 6.52
C VAL A 63 -2.43 -3.74 7.78
N ASN A 64 -1.94 -2.62 8.31
CA ASN A 64 -2.43 -2.03 9.56
C ASN A 64 -3.51 -0.96 9.38
N THR A 65 -4.05 -0.71 8.17
CA THR A 65 -5.12 0.28 7.98
C THR A 65 -6.39 -0.06 8.77
N GLY A 66 -6.61 -1.35 9.06
CA GLY A 66 -7.73 -1.82 9.87
C GLY A 66 -9.08 -1.85 9.14
N ASP A 67 -9.09 -1.66 7.82
CA ASP A 67 -10.29 -1.69 6.98
C ASP A 67 -10.14 -2.64 5.78
N GLY A 68 -11.27 -2.93 5.13
CA GLY A 68 -11.34 -3.81 3.95
C GLY A 68 -11.12 -3.11 2.61
N PHE A 69 -10.71 -1.84 2.59
CA PHE A 69 -10.47 -1.14 1.34
C PHE A 69 -9.20 -1.67 0.66
N LYS A 70 -9.18 -1.52 -0.67
CA LYS A 70 -8.15 -2.11 -1.52
C LYS A 70 -6.78 -1.47 -1.27
N LYS A 71 -5.75 -2.30 -1.24
CA LYS A 71 -4.37 -1.95 -0.95
C LYS A 71 -3.51 -2.33 -2.16
N ILE A 72 -2.61 -1.46 -2.57
CA ILE A 72 -1.80 -1.61 -3.78
C ILE A 72 -0.34 -1.29 -3.46
N ILE A 73 0.59 -2.11 -3.94
CA ILE A 73 2.01 -1.78 -3.99
C ILE A 73 2.43 -1.62 -5.44
N ILE A 74 2.98 -0.46 -5.78
CA ILE A 74 3.51 -0.18 -7.12
C ILE A 74 5.02 -0.35 -7.06
N THR A 75 5.55 -1.19 -7.96
CA THR A 75 6.98 -1.45 -8.09
C THR A 75 7.53 -1.08 -9.46
N LYS A 76 8.85 -1.02 -9.61
CA LYS A 76 9.47 -0.77 -10.92
C LYS A 76 9.23 -1.91 -11.91
N ASP A 77 9.46 -3.15 -11.46
CA ASP A 77 9.68 -4.31 -12.35
C ASP A 77 8.85 -5.55 -11.96
N ALA A 78 7.66 -5.40 -11.34
CA ALA A 78 6.76 -6.55 -11.15
C ALA A 78 6.36 -7.16 -12.50
N VAL A 79 6.38 -8.48 -12.58
CA VAL A 79 6.14 -9.24 -13.83
C VAL A 79 4.68 -9.13 -14.29
N ALA A 80 3.74 -9.13 -13.35
CA ALA A 80 2.31 -8.96 -13.61
C ALA A 80 1.58 -8.52 -12.33
N PRO A 81 0.39 -7.89 -12.45
CA PRO A 81 -0.48 -7.63 -11.30
C PRO A 81 -0.87 -8.92 -10.57
N LEU A 82 -0.53 -9.03 -9.29
CA LEU A 82 -0.83 -10.22 -8.47
C LEU A 82 -1.14 -9.83 -7.03
N TYR A 83 -2.09 -10.53 -6.41
CA TYR A 83 -2.35 -10.42 -4.98
C TYR A 83 -1.35 -11.26 -4.19
N ASN A 84 -0.75 -10.67 -3.17
CA ASN A 84 0.05 -11.41 -2.20
C ASN A 84 -0.84 -12.05 -1.12
N ASP A 85 -0.23 -12.78 -0.18
CA ASP A 85 -0.93 -13.49 0.89
C ASP A 85 -1.71 -12.57 1.85
N GLU A 86 -1.38 -11.28 1.89
CA GLU A 86 -2.09 -10.25 2.69
C GLU A 86 -3.26 -9.61 1.92
N GLY A 87 -3.56 -10.08 0.70
CA GLY A 87 -4.60 -9.50 -0.15
C GLY A 87 -4.23 -8.13 -0.74
N ILE A 88 -2.94 -7.82 -0.83
CA ILE A 88 -2.43 -6.56 -1.40
C ILE A 88 -2.07 -6.80 -2.86
N LEU A 89 -2.59 -5.95 -3.75
CA LEU A 89 -2.31 -6.01 -5.17
C LEU A 89 -0.93 -5.42 -5.47
N VAL A 90 0.01 -6.23 -5.92
CA VAL A 90 1.33 -5.80 -6.36
C VAL A 90 1.33 -5.67 -7.87
N MET A 91 1.73 -4.52 -8.41
CA MET A 91 1.82 -4.31 -9.86
C MET A 91 3.02 -3.44 -10.24
N SER A 92 3.40 -3.44 -11.52
CA SER A 92 4.45 -2.55 -12.00
C SER A 92 3.91 -1.14 -12.22
N VAL A 93 4.80 -0.16 -12.25
CA VAL A 93 4.47 1.21 -12.65
C VAL A 93 3.92 1.25 -14.09
N TYR A 94 4.35 0.32 -14.96
CA TYR A 94 3.82 0.20 -16.31
C TYR A 94 2.35 -0.25 -16.29
N ASP A 95 2.03 -1.31 -15.55
CA ASP A 95 0.63 -1.76 -15.40
C ASP A 95 -0.24 -0.65 -14.81
N PHE A 96 0.28 0.06 -13.81
CA PHE A 96 -0.43 1.17 -13.19
C PHE A 96 -0.73 2.29 -14.19
N LEU A 97 0.25 2.73 -14.98
CA LEU A 97 0.13 3.89 -15.87
C LEU A 97 -0.56 3.57 -17.21
N LEU A 98 -0.34 2.37 -17.77
CA LEU A 98 -0.83 1.99 -19.10
C LEU A 98 -2.27 1.49 -19.10
N ASN A 99 -2.78 1.00 -17.96
CA ASN A 99 -4.17 0.59 -17.81
C ASN A 99 -4.95 1.63 -16.96
N PRO A 100 -5.92 2.37 -17.53
CA PRO A 100 -6.77 3.31 -16.78
C PRO A 100 -7.50 2.68 -15.58
N ASP A 101 -7.85 1.41 -15.68
CA ASP A 101 -8.61 0.64 -14.70
C ASP A 101 -7.71 -0.25 -13.83
N SER A 102 -6.40 -0.04 -13.82
CA SER A 102 -5.43 -0.87 -13.08
C SER A 102 -5.73 -1.00 -11.58
N MET A 103 -6.31 0.03 -10.98
CA MET A 103 -6.68 0.00 -9.55
C MET A 103 -7.93 -0.86 -9.28
N GLU A 104 -8.69 -1.27 -10.30
CA GLU A 104 -9.91 -2.06 -10.17
C GLU A 104 -9.68 -3.58 -10.35
N ILE A 105 -8.48 -4.00 -10.76
CA ILE A 105 -8.08 -5.40 -11.04
C ILE A 105 -8.38 -6.38 -9.91
#